data_AF-A0A7V9C2A1-F1
#
_entry.id   AF-A0A7V9C2A1-F1
#
_cell.length_a   1.000
_cell.length_b   1.000
_cell.length_c   1.000
_cell.angle_alpha   90.00
_cell.angle_beta   90.00
_cell.angle_gamma   90.00
#
_symmetry.space_group_name_H-M   'P 1'
#
loop_
_entity.id
_entity.type
_entity.pdbx_description
1 polymer ?
#
loop_
_entity_poly.entity_id
_entity_poly.type
_entity_poly.pdbx_seq_one_letter_code
_entity_poly.pdbx_strand_id
1 'polypeptide(L)'
;MSTRTCPDWPTLMEIAPDLQFKHYTVAEAQLPVDVLTTITHVSLADVAICCDLEHHVFYAEHTEPEVAEALRATHWFEVHEYGARGPGATAA
;
A
#
# COMPACT_ATOMS: atom_id res chain seq x y z
N MET A 1 5.69 -20.86 -4.04
CA MET A 1 6.35 -19.56 -3.81
C MET A 1 5.72 -18.58 -4.78
N SER A 2 4.54 -18.08 -4.42
CA SER A 2 3.79 -17.20 -5.30
C SER A 2 4.54 -15.87 -5.39
N THR A 3 4.78 -15.46 -6.62
CA THR A 3 5.39 -14.20 -7.05
C THR A 3 4.78 -13.07 -6.20
N ARG A 4 5.53 -12.54 -5.22
CA ARG A 4 5.06 -11.47 -4.30
C ARG A 4 4.87 -10.13 -5.01
N THR A 5 5.09 -10.07 -6.31
CA THR A 5 4.96 -8.88 -7.13
C THR A 5 3.52 -8.76 -7.61
N CYS A 6 2.96 -7.57 -7.49
CA CYS A 6 1.60 -7.27 -7.95
C CYS A 6 1.42 -7.62 -9.44
N PRO A 7 0.31 -8.25 -9.89
CA PRO A 7 0.13 -8.54 -11.30
C PRO A 7 -0.07 -7.26 -12.14
N ASP A 8 -0.55 -6.17 -11.53
CA ASP A 8 -0.65 -4.83 -12.12
C ASP A 8 0.65 -4.04 -12.08
N TRP A 9 1.75 -4.70 -11.72
CA TRP A 9 3.10 -4.13 -11.76
C TRP A 9 3.42 -3.36 -13.05
N PRO A 10 3.07 -3.83 -14.27
CA PRO A 10 3.32 -3.05 -15.48
C PRO A 10 2.65 -1.67 -15.46
N THR A 11 1.38 -1.61 -15.04
CA THR A 11 0.62 -0.36 -14.91
C THR A 11 1.20 0.53 -13.81
N LEU A 12 1.57 -0.05 -12.68
CA LEU A 12 2.18 0.68 -11.57
C LEU A 12 3.54 1.27 -11.97
N MET A 13 4.32 0.57 -12.81
CA MET A 13 5.57 1.09 -13.38
C MET A 13 5.35 2.28 -14.33
N GLU A 14 4.22 2.35 -15.02
CA GLU A 14 3.89 3.51 -15.86
C GLU A 14 3.54 4.74 -15.01
N ILE A 15 2.97 4.53 -13.82
CA ILE A 15 2.60 5.60 -12.89
C ILE A 15 3.80 6.06 -12.07
N ALA A 16 4.54 5.11 -11.49
CA ALA A 16 5.61 5.34 -10.55
C ALA A 16 6.68 4.24 -10.66
N PRO A 17 7.64 4.37 -11.59
CA PRO A 17 8.64 3.34 -11.88
C PRO A 17 9.62 3.08 -10.72
N ASP A 18 9.75 4.02 -9.79
CA ASP A 18 10.65 3.94 -8.64
C ASP A 18 10.07 3.12 -7.47
N LEU A 19 8.77 2.78 -7.50
CA LEU A 19 8.10 2.05 -6.42
C LEU A 19 8.17 0.54 -6.64
N GLN A 20 8.37 -0.24 -5.57
CA GLN A 20 8.39 -1.71 -5.59
C GLN A 20 7.19 -2.32 -4.86
N PHE A 21 6.01 -2.22 -5.48
CA PHE A 21 4.78 -2.85 -4.98
C PHE A 21 4.91 -4.36 -4.83
N LYS A 22 4.72 -4.80 -3.59
CA LYS A 22 4.68 -6.20 -3.21
C LYS A 22 3.40 -6.48 -2.43
N HIS A 23 2.90 -7.70 -2.58
CA HIS A 23 1.79 -8.20 -1.79
C HIS A 23 2.31 -8.78 -0.47
N TYR A 24 1.79 -8.23 0.61
CA TYR A 24 2.02 -8.66 1.97
C TYR A 24 0.68 -8.93 2.64
N THR A 25 0.70 -9.61 3.77
CA THR A 25 -0.40 -9.53 4.74
C THR A 25 -0.20 -8.32 5.65
N VAL A 26 -1.28 -7.79 6.22
CA VAL A 26 -1.20 -6.68 7.19
C VAL A 26 -0.31 -7.05 8.38
N ALA A 27 -0.33 -8.32 8.80
CA ALA A 27 0.56 -8.85 9.83
C ALA A 27 2.05 -8.79 9.42
N GLU A 28 2.38 -9.05 8.16
CA GLU A 28 3.76 -8.98 7.64
C GLU A 28 4.23 -7.56 7.39
N ALA A 29 3.33 -6.67 6.94
CA ALA A 29 3.63 -5.28 6.65
C ALA A 29 3.96 -4.46 7.90
N GLN A 30 3.64 -4.98 9.10
CA GLN A 30 3.86 -4.31 10.39
C GLN A 30 3.34 -2.86 10.39
N LEU A 31 2.11 -2.68 9.91
CA LEU A 31 1.49 -1.36 9.76
C LEU A 31 1.38 -0.61 11.11
N PRO A 32 1.25 0.73 11.07
CA PRO A 32 1.04 1.53 12.27
C PRO A 32 -0.14 1.02 13.11
N VAL A 33 -0.01 1.11 14.44
CA VAL A 33 -1.02 0.56 15.35
C VAL A 33 -2.41 1.16 15.13
N ASP A 34 -2.47 2.44 14.74
CA ASP A 34 -3.71 3.14 14.41
C ASP A 34 -4.47 2.46 13.26
N VAL A 35 -3.75 1.98 12.25
CA VAL A 35 -4.32 1.22 11.12
C VAL A 35 -4.82 -0.14 11.61
N LEU A 36 -4.03 -0.83 12.42
CA LEU A 36 -4.39 -2.15 12.97
C LEU A 36 -5.65 -2.09 13.84
N THR A 37 -5.82 -1.02 14.61
CA THR A 37 -7.02 -0.84 15.45
C THR A 37 -8.29 -0.60 14.64
N THR A 38 -8.17 -0.19 13.38
CA THR A 38 -9.31 0.00 12.48
C THR A 38 -9.80 -1.33 11.90
N ILE A 39 -8.91 -2.31 11.76
CA ILE A 39 -9.21 -3.63 11.20
C ILE A 39 -9.68 -4.55 12.34
N THR A 40 -10.97 -4.48 12.69
CA THR A 40 -11.53 -5.25 13.81
C THR A 40 -12.32 -6.48 13.39
N HIS A 41 -12.65 -6.61 12.10
CA HIS A 41 -13.61 -7.59 11.60
C HIS A 41 -12.95 -8.87 11.05
N VAL A 42 -11.63 -8.87 10.82
CA VAL A 42 -10.87 -9.98 10.19
C VAL A 42 -9.48 -10.14 10.82
N SER A 43 -8.90 -11.33 10.67
CA SER A 43 -7.54 -11.64 11.09
C SER A 43 -6.52 -10.87 10.24
N LEU A 44 -5.60 -10.13 10.88
CA LEU A 44 -4.55 -9.37 10.19
C LEU A 44 -3.63 -10.23 9.29
N ALA A 45 -3.58 -11.54 9.53
CA ALA A 45 -2.84 -12.51 8.73
C ALA A 45 -3.58 -12.95 7.44
N ASP A 46 -4.90 -12.75 7.37
CA ASP A 46 -5.73 -13.03 6.18
C ASP A 46 -5.93 -11.78 5.30
N VAL A 47 -5.65 -10.59 5.85
CA VAL A 47 -5.82 -9.33 5.12
C VAL A 47 -4.62 -9.07 4.24
N ALA A 48 -4.83 -9.16 2.93
CA ALA A 48 -3.83 -8.81 1.94
C ALA A 48 -3.76 -7.29 1.74
N ILE A 49 -2.53 -6.80 1.58
CA ILE A 49 -2.20 -5.41 1.26
C ILE A 49 -1.16 -5.41 0.14
N CYS A 50 -1.38 -4.57 -0.86
CA CYS A 50 -0.40 -4.30 -1.91
C CYS A 50 0.26 -2.96 -1.64
N CYS A 51 1.54 -2.98 -1.29
CA CYS A 51 2.24 -1.76 -0.92
C CYS A 51 3.74 -1.79 -1.16
N ASP A 52 4.30 -0.60 -1.22
CA ASP A 52 5.72 -0.31 -1.10
C ASP A 52 6.00 0.23 0.32
N LEU A 53 6.68 -0.58 1.12
CA LEU A 53 7.03 -0.26 2.51
C LEU A 53 8.11 0.83 2.60
N GLU A 54 8.90 1.04 1.55
CA GLU A 54 10.02 2.00 1.56
C GLU A 54 9.52 3.44 1.39
N HIS A 55 8.55 3.64 0.51
CA HIS A 55 7.96 4.94 0.19
C HIS A 55 6.61 5.18 0.90
N HIS A 56 6.12 4.19 1.67
CA HIS A 56 4.80 4.21 2.30
C HIS A 56 3.68 4.49 1.29
N VAL A 57 3.72 3.80 0.16
CA VAL A 57 2.69 3.91 -0.89
C VAL A 57 1.94 2.61 -1.00
N PHE A 58 0.62 2.65 -1.06
CA PHE A 58 -0.22 1.46 -1.21
C PHE A 58 -1.07 1.55 -2.48
N TYR A 59 -1.52 0.39 -2.97
CA TYR A 59 -2.42 0.31 -4.11
C TYR A 59 -3.81 -0.11 -3.65
N ALA A 60 -4.79 0.80 -3.75
CA ALA A 60 -6.12 0.61 -3.19
C ALA A 60 -6.92 -0.50 -3.88
N GLU A 61 -6.68 -0.76 -5.17
CA GLU A 61 -7.42 -1.80 -5.90
C GLU A 61 -7.09 -3.22 -5.39
N HIS A 62 -5.87 -3.41 -4.87
CA HIS A 62 -5.36 -4.69 -4.39
C HIS A 62 -5.17 -4.74 -2.86
N THR A 63 -5.77 -3.78 -2.17
CA THR A 63 -5.75 -3.68 -0.73
C THR A 63 -7.19 -3.66 -0.25
N GLU A 64 -7.46 -4.33 0.88
CA GLU A 64 -8.81 -4.31 1.44
C GLU A 64 -9.28 -2.86 1.70
N PRO A 65 -10.53 -2.51 1.35
CA PRO A 65 -11.01 -1.14 1.36
C PRO A 65 -10.94 -0.49 2.75
N GLU A 66 -11.19 -1.24 3.82
CA GLU A 66 -11.07 -0.74 5.19
C GLU A 66 -9.61 -0.43 5.57
N VAL A 67 -8.65 -1.21 5.06
CA VAL A 67 -7.23 -0.96 5.25
C VAL A 67 -6.79 0.26 4.45
N ALA A 68 -7.24 0.37 3.20
CA ALA A 68 -6.96 1.52 2.35
C ALA A 68 -7.46 2.83 2.99
N GLU A 69 -8.69 2.84 3.51
CA GLU A 69 -9.24 4.00 4.23
C GLU A 69 -8.44 4.32 5.51
N ALA A 70 -8.07 3.29 6.28
CA ALA A 70 -7.25 3.47 7.47
C ALA A 70 -5.85 4.02 7.12
N LEU A 71 -5.23 3.56 6.03
CA LEU A 71 -3.95 4.06 5.55
C LEU A 71 -4.04 5.50 5.07
N ARG A 72 -5.12 5.89 4.37
CA ARG A 72 -5.38 7.28 3.95
C ARG A 72 -5.46 8.25 5.12
N ALA A 73 -5.87 7.78 6.30
CA ALA A 73 -5.88 8.59 7.52
C ALA A 73 -4.48 8.79 8.13
N THR A 74 -3.44 8.19 7.57
CA THR A 74 -2.05 8.25 8.05
C THR A 74 -1.12 8.96 7.06
N HIS A 75 0.18 8.72 7.16
CA HIS A 75 1.21 9.28 6.27
C HIS A 75 1.38 8.49 4.96
N TRP A 76 0.57 7.47 4.74
CA TRP A 76 0.61 6.64 3.56
C TRP A 76 -0.11 7.30 2.39
N PHE A 77 0.39 7.07 1.17
CA PHE A 77 -0.19 7.61 -0.05
C PHE A 77 -0.71 6.51 -0.97
N GLU A 78 -1.78 6.78 -1.69
CA GLU A 78 -2.26 5.90 -2.76
C GLU A 78 -1.41 6.11 -4.03
N VAL A 79 -1.16 5.05 -4.81
CA VAL A 79 -0.24 5.12 -5.96
C VAL A 79 -0.65 6.13 -7.02
N HIS A 80 -1.95 6.27 -7.31
CA HIS A 80 -2.43 7.25 -8.27
C HIS A 80 -2.25 8.67 -7.73
N GLU A 81 -2.41 8.87 -6.42
CA GLU A 81 -2.12 10.16 -5.78
C GLU A 81 -0.63 10.48 -5.82
N TYR A 82 0.23 9.49 -5.55
CA TYR A 82 1.68 9.62 -5.61
C TYR A 82 2.15 9.96 -7.03
N GLY A 83 1.66 9.21 -8.03
CA GLY A 83 1.96 9.47 -9.45
C GLY A 83 1.48 10.84 -9.92
N ALA A 84 0.28 11.27 -9.49
CA ALA A 84 -0.25 12.60 -9.81
C ALA A 84 0.53 13.75 -9.17
N ARG A 85 1.10 13.53 -7.98
CA ARG A 85 1.99 14.50 -7.30
C ARG A 85 3.42 14.50 -7.87
N GLY A 86 3.80 13.43 -8.55
CA GLY A 86 5.10 13.21 -9.16
C GLY A 86 6.17 12.72 -8.17
N PRO A 87 7.24 12.04 -8.66
CA PRO A 87 8.41 11.66 -7.87
C PRO A 87 9.18 12.93 -7.50
N GLY A 88 8.76 13.59 -6.42
CA GLY A 88 9.23 14.93 -6.08
C GLY A 88 8.45 15.63 -4.98
N ALA A 89 7.35 15.07 -4.46
CA ALA A 89 6.74 15.53 -3.22
C ALA A 89 7.58 15.17 -1.97
N THR A 90 8.91 15.27 -2.07
CA THR A 90 9.73 15.55 -0.91
C THR A 90 9.37 16.97 -0.49
N ALA A 91 8.82 17.07 0.72
CA ALA A 91 8.59 18.35 1.38
C ALA A 91 9.83 19.26 1.22
N ALA A 92 9.62 20.43 0.63
CA ALA A 92 10.49 21.60 0.78
C ALA A 92 9.73 22.63 1.59
#